data_AF-A0A258BZI9-F1
#
_entry.id   AF-A0A258BZI9-F1
#
_cell.length_a   1.000
_cell.length_b   1.000
_cell.length_c   1.000
_cell.angle_alpha   90.00
_cell.angle_beta   90.00
_cell.angle_gamma   90.00
#
_symmetry.space_group_name_H-M   'P 1'
#
loop_
_entity.id
_entity.type
_entity.pdbx_description
1 polymer ?
#
loop_
_entity_poly.entity_id
_entity_poly.type
_entity_poly.pdbx_seq_one_letter_code
_entity_poly.pdbx_strand_id
1 'polypeptide(L)'
;VHEKECSQLASELVQRAVLREQCLFNPLVLHSDNGSPMKGSTLRVKLQELGVTSSFSRPRVSNDNPYVESLFKTLKYCPQWPSGGFATLESARVWMLEFTGFYNNEHRHSGIRFVTPAQRHKLQDVGLLAKRKNVYEQAKSAHPERWAGRATRNWNPIGSVSLNPDREIVQVQAAA
;
A
#
# COMPACT_ATOMS: atom_id res chain seq x y z
N VAL A 1 9.62 -0.17 -15.72
CA VAL A 1 10.83 0.70 -15.64
C VAL A 1 11.12 1.21 -17.03
N HIS A 2 11.29 2.53 -17.16
CA HIS A 2 11.47 3.22 -18.45
C HIS A 2 12.75 4.06 -18.41
N GLU A 3 13.25 4.45 -19.59
CA GLU A 3 14.45 5.29 -19.74
C GLU A 3 14.25 6.73 -19.27
N LYS A 4 13.00 7.21 -19.29
CA LYS A 4 12.63 8.56 -18.91
C LYS A 4 11.35 8.59 -18.11
N GLU A 5 11.20 9.65 -17.34
CA GLU A 5 9.97 9.96 -16.61
C GLU A 5 9.14 10.93 -17.47
N CYS A 6 7.92 10.54 -17.89
CA CYS A 6 7.02 11.43 -18.61
C CYS A 6 5.54 11.08 -18.40
N SER A 7 4.66 12.05 -18.65
CA SER A 7 3.21 11.93 -18.45
C SER A 7 2.55 10.84 -19.31
N GLN A 8 3.09 10.58 -20.51
CA GLN A 8 2.58 9.52 -21.39
C GLN A 8 2.80 8.13 -20.79
N LEU A 9 4.00 7.84 -20.28
CA LEU A 9 4.30 6.56 -19.65
C LEU A 9 3.52 6.37 -18.34
N ALA A 10 3.31 7.44 -17.57
CA ALA A 10 2.45 7.41 -16.40
C ALA A 10 0.99 7.08 -16.78
N SER A 11 0.48 7.69 -17.86
CA SER A 11 -0.87 7.44 -18.39
C SER A 11 -1.05 5.98 -18.80
N GLU A 12 -0.10 5.41 -19.55
CA GLU A 12 -0.11 4.00 -19.95
C GLU A 12 -0.07 3.05 -18.74
N LEU A 13 0.73 3.38 -17.72
CA LEU A 13 0.80 2.60 -16.48
C LEU A 13 -0.54 2.57 -15.75
N VAL A 14 -1.18 3.74 -15.56
CA VAL A 14 -2.48 3.82 -14.88
C VAL A 14 -3.56 3.09 -15.67
N GLN A 15 -3.61 3.27 -16.98
CA GLN A 15 -4.55 2.55 -17.84
C GLN A 15 -4.41 1.03 -17.69
N ARG A 16 -3.18 0.52 -17.74
CA ARG A 16 -2.91 -0.91 -17.53
C ARG A 16 -3.33 -1.39 -16.13
N ALA A 17 -3.11 -0.59 -15.10
CA ALA A 17 -3.51 -0.93 -13.74
C ALA A 17 -5.04 -1.00 -13.60
N VAL A 18 -5.77 -0.01 -14.10
CA VAL A 18 -7.24 0.02 -14.07
C VAL A 18 -7.85 -1.18 -14.80
N LEU A 19 -7.32 -1.52 -15.98
CA LEU A 19 -7.77 -2.68 -16.74
C LEU A 19 -7.47 -4.00 -16.02
N ARG A 20 -6.26 -4.14 -15.45
CA ARG A 20 -5.86 -5.34 -14.71
C ARG A 20 -6.73 -5.58 -13.48
N GLU A 21 -7.03 -4.51 -12.74
CA GLU A 21 -7.82 -4.57 -11.51
C GLU A 21 -9.34 -4.52 -11.76
N GLN A 22 -9.76 -4.50 -13.04
CA GLN A 22 -11.16 -4.52 -13.46
C GLN A 22 -12.00 -3.42 -12.78
N CYS A 23 -11.40 -2.26 -12.57
CA CYS A 23 -12.00 -1.17 -11.79
C CYS A 23 -12.33 0.05 -12.65
N LEU A 24 -12.51 -0.16 -13.96
CA LEU A 24 -12.93 0.89 -14.88
C LEU A 24 -14.28 1.49 -14.43
N PHE A 25 -14.36 2.81 -14.34
CA PHE A 25 -15.53 3.56 -13.86
C PHE A 25 -15.96 3.30 -12.42
N ASN A 26 -15.17 2.56 -11.63
CA ASN A 26 -15.32 2.61 -10.18
C ASN A 26 -14.67 3.91 -9.69
N PRO A 27 -15.34 4.68 -8.81
CA PRO A 27 -14.78 5.93 -8.32
C PRO A 27 -13.50 5.65 -7.52
N LEU A 28 -12.36 5.94 -8.13
CA LEU A 28 -11.04 5.78 -7.54
C LEU A 28 -10.38 7.14 -7.34
N VAL A 29 -9.50 7.21 -6.35
CA VAL A 29 -8.64 8.37 -6.12
C VAL A 29 -7.20 7.94 -6.32
N LEU A 30 -6.51 8.58 -7.27
CA LEU A 30 -5.07 8.46 -7.40
C LEU A 30 -4.40 9.60 -6.62
N HIS A 31 -3.83 9.28 -5.47
CA HIS A 31 -3.02 10.23 -4.70
C HIS A 31 -1.55 10.18 -5.16
N SER A 32 -0.98 11.32 -5.51
CA SER A 32 0.40 11.44 -6.00
C SER A 32 1.10 12.68 -5.46
N ASP A 33 2.42 12.73 -5.62
CA ASP A 33 3.17 13.93 -5.30
C ASP A 33 3.00 15.02 -6.37
N ASN A 34 3.69 16.14 -6.18
CA ASN A 34 3.61 17.28 -7.08
C ASN A 34 4.57 17.22 -8.29
N GLY A 35 5.06 16.02 -8.65
CA GLY A 35 6.02 15.80 -9.73
C GLY A 35 5.52 16.25 -11.11
N SER A 36 6.45 16.66 -11.98
CA SER A 36 6.12 17.18 -13.32
C SER A 36 5.30 16.17 -14.17
N PRO A 37 5.63 14.87 -14.21
CA PRO A 37 4.84 13.88 -14.95
C PRO A 37 3.44 13.67 -14.38
N MET A 38 3.29 13.77 -13.06
CA MET A 38 1.99 13.64 -12.36
C MET A 38 1.07 14.83 -12.65
N LYS A 39 1.63 15.97 -13.04
CA LYS A 39 0.91 17.20 -13.41
C LYS A 39 0.68 17.36 -14.92
N GLY A 40 1.24 16.48 -15.75
CA GLY A 40 1.13 16.60 -17.20
C GLY A 40 -0.32 16.47 -17.69
N SER A 41 -0.69 17.28 -18.68
CA SER A 41 -2.04 17.28 -19.28
C SER A 41 -2.46 15.91 -19.77
N THR A 42 -1.54 15.16 -20.40
CA THR A 42 -1.77 13.79 -20.90
C THR A 42 -2.28 12.84 -19.81
N LEU A 43 -1.66 12.84 -18.63
CA LEU A 43 -2.08 11.97 -17.53
C LEU A 43 -3.42 12.43 -16.98
N ARG A 44 -3.61 13.75 -16.81
CA ARG A 44 -4.86 14.32 -16.28
C ARG A 44 -6.07 13.97 -17.16
N VAL A 45 -5.93 14.10 -18.48
CA VAL A 45 -6.98 13.71 -19.43
C VAL A 45 -7.27 12.21 -19.32
N LYS A 46 -6.23 11.36 -19.26
CA LYS A 46 -6.43 9.91 -19.11
C LYS A 46 -7.15 9.55 -17.80
N LEU A 47 -6.80 10.19 -16.69
CA LEU A 47 -7.47 9.94 -15.42
C LEU A 47 -8.96 10.27 -15.50
N GLN A 48 -9.32 11.38 -16.17
CA GLN A 48 -10.72 11.74 -16.42
C GLN A 48 -11.43 10.70 -17.30
N GLU A 49 -10.81 10.25 -18.39
CA GLU A 49 -11.36 9.19 -19.26
C GLU A 49 -11.61 7.87 -18.50
N LEU A 50 -10.75 7.54 -17.53
CA LEU A 50 -10.85 6.32 -16.73
C LEU A 50 -11.81 6.46 -15.52
N GLY A 51 -12.33 7.66 -15.24
CA GLY A 51 -13.15 7.94 -14.05
C GLY A 51 -12.37 8.01 -12.74
N VAL A 52 -11.06 8.30 -12.81
CA VAL A 52 -10.16 8.38 -11.65
C VAL A 52 -9.97 9.84 -11.22
N THR A 53 -10.25 10.14 -9.96
CA THR A 53 -10.03 11.46 -9.37
C THR A 53 -8.57 11.62 -8.96
N SER A 54 -7.92 12.71 -9.39
CA SER A 54 -6.56 13.04 -8.95
C SER A 54 -6.56 13.70 -7.58
N SER A 55 -5.69 13.26 -6.68
CA SER A 55 -5.38 13.90 -5.41
C SER A 55 -3.86 14.13 -5.33
N PHE A 56 -3.44 15.24 -4.72
CA PHE A 56 -2.03 15.61 -4.63
C PHE A 56 -1.62 15.91 -3.20
N SER A 57 -0.38 15.59 -2.86
CA SER A 57 0.25 16.01 -1.60
C SER A 57 0.23 17.54 -1.47
N ARG A 58 0.14 18.05 -0.23
CA ARG A 58 0.17 19.50 0.01
C ARG A 58 1.54 20.07 -0.38
N PRO A 59 1.59 21.32 -0.89
CA PRO A 59 2.86 21.98 -1.16
C PRO A 59 3.76 21.99 0.08
N ARG A 60 5.02 21.56 -0.07
CA ARG A 60 6.04 21.55 0.99
C ARG A 60 5.78 20.58 2.15
N VAL A 61 4.95 19.55 1.94
CA VAL A 61 4.68 18.50 2.94
C VAL A 61 5.09 17.15 2.35
N SER A 62 6.32 16.70 2.64
CA SER A 62 6.89 15.48 2.06
C SER A 62 6.21 14.21 2.57
N ASN A 63 5.73 14.21 3.82
CA ASN A 63 5.15 13.06 4.49
C ASN A 63 3.65 12.85 4.18
N ASP A 64 3.10 13.48 3.15
CA ASP A 64 1.69 13.31 2.74
C ASP A 64 1.45 12.00 1.95
N ASN A 65 2.49 11.21 1.66
CA ASN A 65 2.38 9.90 1.01
C ASN A 65 3.07 8.76 1.79
N PRO A 66 2.75 8.55 3.08
CA PRO A 66 3.45 7.62 3.97
C PRO A 66 3.42 6.16 3.50
N TYR A 67 2.38 5.73 2.78
CA TYR A 67 2.28 4.35 2.31
C TYR A 67 3.27 4.05 1.19
N VAL A 68 3.40 4.95 0.20
CA VAL A 68 4.37 4.79 -0.89
C VAL A 68 5.80 4.98 -0.37
N GLU A 69 6.02 5.87 0.60
CA GLU A 69 7.33 5.99 1.26
C GLU A 69 7.74 4.70 2.00
N SER A 70 6.80 4.08 2.71
CA SER A 70 7.04 2.78 3.37
C SER A 70 7.36 1.67 2.38
N LEU A 71 6.68 1.65 1.21
CA LEU A 71 7.01 0.75 0.11
C LEU A 71 8.45 0.98 -0.39
N PHE A 72 8.83 2.23 -0.67
CA PHE A 72 10.19 2.54 -1.13
C PHE A 72 11.26 2.20 -0.09
N LYS A 73 10.97 2.38 1.20
CA LYS A 73 11.85 1.91 2.27
C LYS A 73 11.97 0.39 2.23
N THR A 74 10.86 -0.34 2.11
CA THR A 74 10.91 -1.81 2.02
C THR A 74 11.74 -2.27 0.81
N LEU A 75 11.58 -1.60 -0.33
CA LEU A 75 12.31 -1.87 -1.55
C LEU A 75 13.82 -1.65 -1.39
N LYS A 76 14.25 -0.52 -0.84
CA LYS A 76 15.67 -0.16 -0.70
C LYS A 76 16.40 -0.93 0.41
N TYR A 77 15.68 -1.38 1.42
CA TYR A 77 16.26 -2.04 2.59
C TYR A 77 16.03 -3.57 2.58
N CYS A 78 15.43 -4.13 1.52
CA CYS A 78 15.37 -5.58 1.37
C CYS A 78 16.77 -6.15 1.12
N PRO A 79 17.09 -7.37 1.63
CA PRO A 79 18.40 -7.99 1.42
C PRO A 79 18.80 -8.17 -0.06
N GLN A 80 17.80 -8.28 -0.95
CA GLN A 80 17.99 -8.46 -2.39
C GLN A 80 18.30 -7.15 -3.14
N TRP A 81 18.28 -5.99 -2.46
CA TRP A 81 18.57 -4.71 -3.09
C TRP A 81 20.01 -4.65 -3.61
N PRO A 82 20.24 -4.34 -4.90
CA PRO A 82 21.58 -4.25 -5.45
C PRO A 82 22.24 -2.94 -5.00
N SER A 83 23.09 -3.02 -3.98
CA SER A 83 23.80 -1.86 -3.40
C SER A 83 24.67 -1.12 -4.41
N GLY A 84 25.22 -1.82 -5.41
CA GLY A 84 25.97 -1.23 -6.53
C GLY A 84 25.12 -0.63 -7.65
N GLY A 85 23.78 -0.67 -7.52
CA GLY A 85 22.86 -0.24 -8.57
C GLY A 85 22.68 -1.26 -9.69
N PHE A 86 22.07 -0.81 -10.79
CA PHE A 86 21.77 -1.64 -11.96
C PHE A 86 22.69 -1.29 -13.13
N ALA A 87 23.34 -2.30 -13.72
CA ALA A 87 24.23 -2.09 -14.87
C ALA A 87 23.46 -1.73 -16.15
N THR A 88 22.23 -2.23 -16.29
CA THR A 88 21.38 -1.98 -17.47
C THR A 88 19.93 -1.75 -17.06
N LEU A 89 19.18 -1.06 -17.93
CA LEU A 89 17.75 -0.90 -17.75
C LEU A 89 17.01 -2.25 -17.67
N GLU A 90 17.48 -3.24 -18.41
CA GLU A 90 16.88 -4.57 -18.40
C GLU A 90 17.09 -5.29 -17.06
N SER A 91 18.29 -5.19 -16.47
CA SER A 91 18.53 -5.72 -15.13
C SER A 91 17.62 -5.07 -14.08
N ALA A 92 17.34 -3.77 -14.22
CA ALA A 92 16.40 -3.08 -13.34
C ALA A 92 14.95 -3.56 -13.54
N ARG A 93 14.53 -3.88 -14.76
CA ARG A 93 13.19 -4.42 -15.06
C ARG A 93 12.99 -5.81 -14.46
N VAL A 94 13.96 -6.72 -14.69
CA VAL A 94 13.92 -8.08 -14.14
C VAL A 94 13.85 -8.03 -12.62
N TRP A 95 14.75 -7.27 -11.99
CA TRP A 95 14.75 -7.14 -10.54
C TRP A 95 13.46 -6.54 -9.99
N MET A 96 12.91 -5.50 -10.62
CA MET A 96 11.63 -4.91 -10.18
C MET A 96 10.48 -5.92 -10.30
N LEU A 97 10.47 -6.76 -11.34
CA LEU A 97 9.47 -7.80 -11.48
C LEU A 97 9.57 -8.84 -10.36
N GLU A 98 10.78 -9.34 -10.09
CA GLU A 98 11.05 -10.27 -8.99
C GLU A 98 10.68 -9.67 -7.63
N PHE A 99 11.10 -8.43 -7.36
CA PHE A 99 10.76 -7.71 -6.14
C PHE A 99 9.24 -7.57 -5.96
N THR A 100 8.51 -7.18 -7.01
CA THR A 100 7.04 -7.07 -6.92
C THR A 100 6.37 -8.43 -6.68
N GLY A 101 6.91 -9.50 -7.26
CA GLY A 101 6.46 -10.88 -7.00
C GLY A 101 6.62 -11.25 -5.53
N PHE A 102 7.84 -11.09 -5.01
CA PHE A 102 8.17 -11.34 -3.61
C PHE A 102 7.33 -10.47 -2.65
N TYR A 103 7.29 -9.16 -2.88
CA TYR A 103 6.60 -8.19 -2.01
C TYR A 103 5.11 -8.52 -1.88
N ASN A 104 4.44 -8.83 -3.00
CA ASN A 104 3.00 -9.06 -3.04
C ASN A 104 2.59 -10.46 -2.60
N ASN A 105 3.40 -11.48 -2.87
CA ASN A 105 2.96 -12.89 -2.74
C ASN A 105 3.68 -13.68 -1.65
N GLU A 106 4.86 -13.24 -1.19
CA GLU A 106 5.68 -14.01 -0.24
C GLU A 106 5.92 -13.25 1.06
N HIS A 107 6.27 -11.97 0.96
CA HIS A 107 6.59 -11.15 2.12
C HIS A 107 5.35 -10.85 2.97
N ARG A 108 5.40 -11.20 4.26
CA ARG A 108 4.33 -10.96 5.22
C ARG A 108 4.58 -9.67 5.97
N HIS A 109 3.64 -8.73 5.88
CA HIS A 109 3.83 -7.37 6.40
C HIS A 109 3.18 -7.21 7.77
N SER A 110 3.93 -6.70 8.74
CA SER A 110 3.44 -6.48 10.11
C SER A 110 2.26 -5.50 10.15
N GLY A 111 2.26 -4.47 9.30
CA GLY A 111 1.20 -3.47 9.18
C GLY A 111 -0.16 -4.03 8.78
N ILE A 112 -0.19 -5.18 8.10
CA ILE A 112 -1.42 -5.91 7.74
C ILE A 112 -1.45 -7.27 8.44
N ARG A 113 -1.01 -7.33 9.69
CA ARG A 113 -1.11 -8.53 10.55
C ARG A 113 -0.45 -9.78 9.92
N PHE A 114 0.71 -9.60 9.30
CA PHE A 114 1.53 -10.68 8.72
C PHE A 114 0.78 -11.52 7.67
N VAL A 115 -0.16 -10.95 6.93
CA VAL A 115 -0.60 -11.52 5.64
C VAL A 115 0.20 -10.89 4.49
N THR A 116 0.15 -11.50 3.31
CA THR A 116 0.76 -10.91 2.12
C THR A 116 -0.18 -9.84 1.52
N PRO A 117 0.34 -8.84 0.79
CA PRO A 117 -0.51 -7.84 0.15
C PRO A 117 -1.54 -8.47 -0.80
N ALA A 118 -1.16 -9.52 -1.55
CA ALA A 118 -2.08 -10.24 -2.41
C ALA A 118 -3.21 -10.95 -1.63
N GLN A 119 -2.92 -11.53 -0.46
CA GLN A 119 -3.96 -12.12 0.40
C GLN A 119 -4.95 -11.05 0.89
N ARG A 120 -4.45 -9.89 1.32
CA ARG A 120 -5.29 -8.78 1.78
C ARG A 120 -6.12 -8.18 0.64
N HIS A 121 -5.52 -8.05 -0.54
CA HIS A 121 -6.19 -7.56 -1.76
C HIS A 121 -7.36 -8.45 -2.18
N LYS A 122 -7.18 -9.77 -2.06
CA LYS A 122 -8.21 -10.79 -2.32
C LYS A 122 -9.18 -11.03 -1.15
N LEU A 123 -9.12 -10.21 -0.10
CA LEU A 123 -9.93 -10.33 1.13
C LEU A 123 -9.81 -11.68 1.85
N GLN A 124 -8.70 -12.39 1.66
CA GLN A 124 -8.44 -13.69 2.28
C GLN A 124 -7.91 -13.55 3.71
N ASP A 125 -7.53 -12.34 4.12
CA ASP A 125 -6.95 -12.05 5.42
C ASP A 125 -7.89 -12.38 6.57
N VAL A 126 -9.20 -12.14 6.43
CA VAL A 126 -10.20 -12.42 7.48
C VAL A 126 -10.12 -13.88 7.95
N GLY A 127 -10.20 -14.83 7.03
CA GLY A 127 -10.14 -16.25 7.35
C GLY A 127 -8.78 -16.71 7.87
N LEU A 128 -7.69 -16.19 7.30
CA LEU A 128 -6.33 -16.51 7.72
C LEU A 128 -6.04 -16.02 9.15
N LEU A 129 -6.50 -14.82 9.47
CA LEU A 129 -6.30 -14.20 10.77
C LEU A 129 -7.14 -14.85 11.86
N ALA A 130 -8.38 -15.25 11.55
CA ALA A 130 -9.21 -16.04 12.46
C ALA A 130 -8.54 -17.39 12.83
N LYS A 131 -7.98 -18.09 11.84
CA LYS A 131 -7.22 -19.34 12.10
C LYS A 131 -6.02 -19.09 13.02
N ARG A 132 -5.25 -18.01 12.80
CA ARG A 132 -4.12 -17.65 13.66
C ARG A 132 -4.54 -17.28 15.08
N LYS A 133 -5.66 -16.59 15.24
CA LYS A 133 -6.25 -16.28 16.55
C LYS A 133 -6.49 -17.57 17.34
N ASN A 134 -7.18 -18.54 16.73
CA ASN A 134 -7.47 -19.83 17.37
C ASN A 134 -6.19 -20.56 17.79
N VAL A 135 -5.15 -20.60 16.94
CA VAL A 135 -3.85 -21.22 17.28
C VAL A 135 -3.22 -20.56 18.51
N TYR A 136 -3.23 -19.23 18.57
CA TYR A 136 -2.66 -18.49 19.70
C TYR A 136 -3.46 -18.68 20.99
N GLU A 137 -4.79 -18.75 20.89
CA GLU A 137 -5.68 -18.99 22.03
C GLU A 137 -5.50 -20.40 22.59
N GLN A 138 -5.42 -21.41 21.73
CA GLN A 138 -5.11 -22.79 22.13
C GLN A 138 -3.74 -22.89 22.78
N ALA A 139 -2.71 -22.28 22.19
CA ALA A 139 -1.36 -22.26 22.77
C ALA A 139 -1.31 -21.56 24.13
N LYS A 140 -2.07 -20.47 24.31
CA LYS A 140 -2.20 -19.78 25.60
C LYS A 140 -2.98 -20.62 26.62
N SER A 141 -4.03 -21.33 26.20
CA SER A 141 -4.79 -22.21 27.07
C SER A 141 -3.95 -23.40 27.56
N ALA A 142 -3.08 -23.94 26.71
CA ALA A 142 -2.19 -25.04 27.06
C ALA A 142 -1.03 -24.61 27.97
N HIS A 143 -0.51 -23.40 27.77
CA HIS A 143 0.68 -22.89 28.47
C HIS A 143 0.48 -21.44 28.96
N PRO A 144 -0.46 -21.18 29.89
CA PRO A 144 -0.78 -19.83 30.33
C PRO A 144 0.42 -19.09 30.95
N GLU A 145 1.36 -19.82 31.56
CA GLU A 145 2.59 -19.31 32.18
C GLU A 145 3.47 -18.52 31.19
N ARG A 146 3.47 -18.88 29.90
CA ARG A 146 4.26 -18.18 28.86
C ARG A 146 3.75 -16.78 28.55
N TRP A 147 2.50 -16.48 28.90
CA TRP A 147 1.88 -15.18 28.63
C TRP A 147 1.97 -14.22 29.82
N ALA A 148 2.23 -14.70 31.04
CA ALA A 148 2.27 -13.87 32.25
C ALA A 148 1.04 -12.93 32.36
N GLY A 149 -0.16 -13.48 32.13
CA GLY A 149 -1.42 -12.74 32.14
C GLY A 149 -1.71 -11.90 30.88
N ARG A 150 -0.74 -11.68 29.98
CA ARG A 150 -0.91 -10.86 28.77
C ARG A 150 -1.90 -11.47 27.78
N ALA A 151 -2.60 -10.62 27.03
CA ALA A 151 -3.42 -11.06 25.90
C ALA A 151 -2.58 -11.73 24.79
N THR A 152 -3.22 -12.52 23.94
CA THR A 152 -2.60 -13.02 22.71
C THR A 152 -2.35 -11.88 21.73
N ARG A 153 -1.51 -12.13 20.71
CA ARG A 153 -1.25 -11.15 19.66
C ARG A 153 -2.57 -10.75 18.98
N ASN A 154 -2.74 -9.46 18.71
CA ASN A 154 -3.90 -8.97 17.98
C ASN A 154 -3.89 -9.47 16.54
N TRP A 155 -4.86 -10.33 16.22
CA TRP A 155 -5.13 -10.89 14.89
C TRP A 155 -6.46 -10.39 14.32
N ASN A 156 -6.99 -9.25 14.78
CA ASN A 156 -8.16 -8.66 14.14
C ASN A 156 -7.76 -8.08 12.77
N PRO A 157 -8.59 -8.29 11.71
CA PRO A 157 -8.36 -7.70 10.40
C PRO A 157 -8.21 -6.19 10.46
N ILE A 158 -7.36 -5.64 9.58
CA ILE A 158 -7.23 -4.18 9.44
C ILE A 158 -8.32 -3.68 8.50
N GLY A 159 -9.16 -2.78 9.01
CA GLY A 159 -10.22 -2.11 8.26
C GLY A 159 -9.69 -1.02 7.32
N SER A 160 -10.53 -0.02 7.05
CA SER A 160 -10.11 1.17 6.32
C SER A 160 -9.06 1.95 7.10
N VAL A 161 -8.12 2.56 6.37
CA VAL A 161 -7.11 3.46 6.91
C VAL A 161 -7.14 4.75 6.08
N SER A 162 -6.95 5.88 6.74
CA SER A 162 -7.00 7.21 6.11
C SER A 162 -5.62 7.86 6.12
N LEU A 163 -5.20 8.40 4.98
CA LEU A 163 -3.94 9.15 4.84
C LEU A 163 -3.93 10.42 5.70
N ASN A 164 -5.05 11.14 5.71
CA ASN A 164 -5.28 12.31 6.54
C ASN A 164 -6.70 12.19 7.11
N PRO A 165 -6.87 11.68 8.34
CA PRO A 165 -8.19 11.62 8.94
C PRO A 165 -8.70 13.05 9.18
N ASP A 166 -9.97 13.31 8.86
CA ASP A 166 -10.63 14.54 9.28
C ASP A 166 -10.56 14.61 10.81
N ARG A 167 -10.26 15.80 11.34
CA ARG A 167 -10.39 16.01 12.79
C ARG A 167 -11.87 15.85 13.12
N GLU A 168 -12.19 14.96 14.06
CA GLU A 168 -13.54 14.92 14.62
C GLU A 168 -13.89 16.33 15.08
N ILE A 169 -14.94 16.91 14.50
CA ILE A 169 -15.50 18.16 14.97
C ILE A 169 -16.14 17.83 16.31
N VAL A 170 -15.38 18.00 17.40
CA VAL A 170 -15.94 17.95 18.75
C VAL A 170 -16.93 19.10 18.83
N GLN A 171 -18.23 18.79 18.76
CA GLN A 171 -19.27 19.75 19.09
C GLN A 171 -19.08 20.10 20.56
N VAL A 172 -18.44 21.24 20.83
CA VAL A 172 -18.42 21.82 22.16
C VAL A 172 -19.85 22.22 22.45
N GLN A 173 -20.52 21.46 23.34
CA GLN A 173 -21.80 21.88 23.89
C GLN A 173 -21.58 23.25 24.55
N ALA A 174 -22.27 24.27 24.04
CA ALA A 174 -22.35 25.56 24.70
C ALA A 174 -22.99 25.31 26.08
N ALA A 175 -22.26 25.65 27.14
CA ALA A 175 -22.79 25.64 28.49
C ALA A 175 -23.98 26.61 28.56
N ALA A 176 -25.09 26.12 29.10
CA ALA A 176 -26.34 26.85 29.31
C ALA A 176 -26.20 27.92 30.40
#